data_AF-A0A1Y4HX78-F1
#
_entry.id   AF-A0A1Y4HX78-F1
#
_cell.length_a   1.000
_cell.length_b   1.000
_cell.length_c   1.000
_cell.angle_alpha   90.00
_cell.angle_beta   90.00
_cell.angle_gamma   90.00
#
_symmetry.space_group_name_H-M   'P 1'
#
loop_
_entity.id
_entity.type
_entity.pdbx_description
1 polymer ?
#
loop_
_entity_poly.entity_id
_entity_poly.type
_entity_poly.pdbx_seq_one_letter_code
_entity_poly.pdbx_strand_id
1 'polypeptide(L)'
;MTGFKIVNLKILIEEIGEEPVKELLSNFSCPLNKDVEIFLKQKAIEFSKQGLSQTHLVFASYKGNPEIVGYFCLANKYITVQREKLSKTLRKRISKFSVLDQSVGYYCLSSPLIAQH
;
A
#
# COMPACT_ATOMS: atom_id res chain seq x y z
N MET A 1 -7.14 24.48 -15.19
CA MET A 1 -6.94 23.03 -15.00
C MET A 1 -6.72 22.78 -13.52
N THR A 2 -7.75 22.43 -12.77
CA THR A 2 -7.59 21.98 -11.37
C THR A 2 -7.08 20.54 -11.41
N GLY A 3 -5.76 20.38 -11.36
CA GLY A 3 -5.11 19.07 -11.40
C GLY A 3 -5.30 18.27 -10.11
N PHE A 4 -5.04 16.97 -10.18
CA PHE A 4 -4.96 16.11 -9.01
C PHE A 4 -3.65 16.35 -8.24
N LYS A 5 -3.73 16.34 -6.91
CA LYS A 5 -2.55 16.37 -6.04
C LYS A 5 -2.45 15.04 -5.29
N ILE A 6 -1.29 14.42 -5.33
CA ILE A 6 -1.03 13.15 -4.64
C ILE A 6 -0.18 13.44 -3.41
N VAL A 7 -0.61 12.94 -2.25
CA VAL A 7 0.08 13.15 -0.97
C VAL A 7 0.32 11.79 -0.31
N ASN A 8 1.56 11.52 0.10
CA ASN A 8 1.88 10.33 0.88
C ASN A 8 1.36 10.51 2.32
N LEU A 9 0.59 9.54 2.82
CA LEU A 9 -0.05 9.61 4.13
C LEU A 9 0.96 9.69 5.27
N LYS A 10 2.09 8.99 5.17
CA LYS A 10 3.13 9.00 6.21
C LYS A 10 3.73 10.40 6.35
N ILE A 11 4.07 11.05 5.23
CA ILE A 11 4.58 12.42 5.23
C ILE A 11 3.54 13.37 5.82
N LEU A 12 2.27 13.21 5.46
CA LEU A 12 1.20 14.05 6.01
C LEU A 12 1.09 13.91 7.54
N ILE A 13 1.19 12.69 8.08
CA ILE A 13 1.20 12.45 9.53
C ILE A 13 2.41 13.11 10.20
N GLU A 14 3.58 13.05 9.57
CA GLU A 14 4.81 13.67 10.09
C GLU A 14 4.72 15.20 10.14
N GLU A 15 4.03 15.83 9.18
CA GLU A 15 3.91 17.29 9.07
C GLU A 15 2.81 17.90 9.98
N ILE A 16 1.63 17.28 10.04
CA ILE A 16 0.46 17.86 10.76
C ILE A 16 -0.01 17.04 11.97
N GLY A 17 0.61 15.89 12.24
CA GLY A 17 0.26 15.00 13.34
C GLY A 17 -0.88 14.02 13.03
N GLU A 18 -1.04 13.02 13.89
CA GLU A 18 -1.96 11.90 13.67
C GLU A 18 -3.44 12.27 13.87
N GLU A 19 -3.78 13.03 14.91
CA GLU A 19 -5.18 13.40 15.20
C GLU A 19 -5.82 14.24 14.09
N PRO A 20 -5.18 15.30 13.55
CA PRO A 20 -5.74 16.05 12.42
C PRO A 20 -5.90 15.22 11.15
N VAL A 21 -4.95 14.31 10.89
CA VAL A 21 -5.06 13.37 9.76
C VAL A 21 -6.24 12.44 9.95
N LYS A 22 -6.45 11.93 11.17
CA LYS A 22 -7.57 11.03 11.46
C LYS A 22 -8.92 11.71 11.24
N GLU A 23 -9.05 12.98 11.65
CA GLU A 23 -10.23 13.79 11.36
C GLU A 23 -10.43 13.98 9.86
N LEU A 24 -9.37 14.32 9.12
CA LEU A 24 -9.40 14.45 7.66
C LEU A 24 -9.88 13.16 6.97
N LEU A 25 -9.34 12.00 7.36
CA LEU A 25 -9.72 10.71 6.78
C LEU A 25 -11.15 10.30 7.15
N SER A 26 -11.67 10.77 8.29
CA SER A 26 -13.03 10.46 8.74
C SER A 26 -14.12 10.99 7.80
N ASN A 27 -13.82 12.07 7.07
CA ASN A 27 -14.70 12.69 6.08
C ASN A 27 -14.77 11.93 4.76
N PHE A 28 -13.84 11.01 4.49
CA PHE A 28 -13.86 10.22 3.26
C PHE A 28 -15.09 9.30 3.23
N SER A 29 -15.73 9.16 2.07
CA SER A 29 -16.82 8.21 1.87
C SER A 29 -16.71 7.47 0.55
N CYS A 30 -16.94 6.16 0.60
CA CYS A 30 -17.02 5.31 -0.59
C CYS A 30 -18.26 4.39 -0.49
N PRO A 31 -19.46 4.90 -0.84
CA PRO A 31 -20.70 4.13 -0.71
C PRO A 31 -20.72 2.83 -1.52
N LEU A 32 -19.99 2.81 -2.64
CA LEU A 32 -19.89 1.65 -3.53
C LEU A 32 -19.01 0.53 -2.96
N ASN A 33 -18.06 0.85 -2.08
CA ASN A 33 -17.19 -0.13 -1.47
C ASN A 33 -16.81 0.28 -0.03
N LYS A 34 -17.55 -0.28 0.94
CA LYS A 34 -17.33 0.02 2.35
C LYS A 34 -15.97 -0.43 2.85
N ASP A 35 -15.38 -1.48 2.30
CA ASP A 35 -14.07 -1.95 2.73
C ASP A 35 -12.98 -0.92 2.41
N VAL A 36 -13.14 -0.18 1.31
CA VAL A 36 -12.25 0.91 0.90
C VAL A 36 -12.35 2.08 1.88
N GLU A 37 -13.57 2.44 2.29
CA GLU A 37 -13.80 3.47 3.30
C GLU A 37 -13.25 3.06 4.68
N ILE A 38 -13.55 1.85 5.12
CA ILE A 38 -13.11 1.29 6.41
C ILE A 38 -11.58 1.21 6.46
N PHE A 39 -10.94 0.75 5.38
CA PHE A 39 -9.47 0.69 5.31
C PHE A 39 -8.86 2.06 5.54
N LEU A 40 -9.34 3.08 4.82
CA LEU A 40 -8.77 4.42 4.91
C LEU A 40 -8.96 5.02 6.31
N LYS A 41 -10.16 4.86 6.89
CA LYS A 41 -10.50 5.43 8.21
C LYS A 41 -9.81 4.72 9.38
N GLN A 42 -9.58 3.41 9.29
CA GLN A 42 -9.19 2.61 10.46
C GLN A 42 -7.80 1.98 10.35
N LYS A 43 -7.30 1.69 9.14
CA LYS A 43 -6.08 0.87 8.94
C LYS A 43 -4.94 1.62 8.29
N ALA A 44 -5.23 2.59 7.42
CA ALA A 44 -4.23 3.24 6.58
C ALA A 44 -3.10 3.94 7.38
N ILE A 45 -3.44 4.57 8.51
CA ILE A 45 -2.47 5.24 9.40
C ILE A 45 -1.50 4.19 9.98
N GLU A 46 -2.02 3.15 10.62
CA GLU A 46 -1.21 2.11 11.26
C GLU A 46 -0.33 1.38 10.24
N PHE A 47 -0.88 1.06 9.06
CA PHE A 47 -0.14 0.40 7.98
C PHE A 47 0.99 1.28 7.45
N SER A 48 0.79 2.60 7.38
CA SER A 48 1.81 3.56 6.94
C SER A 48 2.92 3.72 7.98
N LYS A 49 2.56 3.74 9.28
CA LYS A 49 3.50 3.80 10.40
C LYS A 49 4.38 2.54 10.50
N GLN A 50 3.77 1.37 10.40
CA GLN A 50 4.46 0.07 10.46
C GLN A 50 5.21 -0.28 9.17
N GLY A 51 5.05 0.50 8.10
CA GLY A 51 5.67 0.22 6.79
C GLY A 51 5.09 -0.99 6.08
N LEU A 52 3.89 -1.47 6.48
CA LEU A 52 3.19 -2.57 5.83
C LEU A 52 2.69 -2.18 4.42
N SER A 53 2.25 -0.93 4.27
CA SER A 53 1.89 -0.35 2.98
C SER A 53 2.04 1.17 2.99
N GLN A 54 2.40 1.74 1.86
CA GLN A 54 2.46 3.19 1.62
C GLN A 54 1.17 3.67 0.97
N THR A 55 0.34 4.38 1.75
CA THR A 55 -0.92 4.96 1.28
C THR A 55 -0.68 6.34 0.67
N HIS A 56 -1.22 6.57 -0.52
CA HIS A 56 -1.18 7.85 -1.24
C HIS A 56 -2.60 8.36 -1.44
N LEU A 57 -2.89 9.53 -0.87
CA LEU A 57 -4.17 10.22 -0.99
C LEU A 57 -4.20 11.04 -2.29
N VAL A 58 -5.31 10.97 -3.01
CA VAL A 58 -5.57 11.75 -4.22
C VAL A 58 -6.54 12.87 -3.88
N PHE A 59 -6.08 14.11 -3.99
CA PHE A 59 -6.88 15.31 -3.77
C PHE A 59 -7.28 15.96 -5.08
N ALA A 60 -8.50 16.49 -5.13
CA ALA A 60 -8.96 17.39 -6.18
C ALA A 60 -9.59 18.64 -5.55
N SER A 61 -9.64 19.74 -6.31
CA SER A 61 -10.34 20.93 -5.84
C SER A 61 -11.85 20.78 -6.07
N TYR A 62 -12.63 20.90 -5.00
CA TYR A 62 -14.08 20.97 -5.03
C TYR A 62 -14.54 22.24 -4.32
N LYS A 63 -15.27 23.10 -5.02
CA LYS A 63 -15.75 24.41 -4.50
C LYS A 63 -14.64 25.28 -3.88
N GLY A 64 -13.41 25.16 -4.37
CA GLY A 64 -12.25 25.91 -3.87
C GLY A 64 -11.45 25.21 -2.76
N ASN A 65 -11.95 24.10 -2.22
CA ASN A 65 -11.29 23.33 -1.16
C ASN A 65 -10.68 22.04 -1.70
N PRO A 66 -9.53 21.58 -1.16
CA PRO A 66 -8.97 20.28 -1.49
C PRO A 66 -9.74 19.16 -0.81
N GLU A 67 -10.33 18.26 -1.60
CA GLU A 67 -11.10 17.11 -1.11
C GLU A 67 -10.44 15.80 -1.55
N ILE A 68 -10.50 14.78 -0.69
CA ILE A 68 -10.01 13.43 -1.01
C ILE A 68 -10.99 12.78 -1.98
N VAL A 69 -10.55 12.50 -3.21
CA VAL A 69 -11.35 11.84 -4.25
C VAL A 69 -11.00 10.37 -4.43
N GLY A 70 -9.94 9.89 -3.79
CA GLY A 70 -9.52 8.50 -3.82
C GLY A 70 -8.16 8.29 -3.15
N TYR A 71 -7.69 7.05 -3.15
CA TYR A 71 -6.36 6.70 -2.68
C TYR A 71 -5.85 5.43 -3.34
N PHE A 72 -4.54 5.20 -3.26
CA PHE A 72 -3.95 3.91 -3.60
C PHE A 72 -2.85 3.54 -2.62
N CYS A 73 -2.62 2.24 -2.45
CA CYS A 73 -1.64 1.69 -1.53
C CYS A 73 -0.60 0.88 -2.28
N LEU A 74 0.68 1.11 -1.96
CA LEU A 74 1.81 0.33 -2.45
C LEU A 74 2.34 -0.54 -1.31
N ALA A 75 2.44 -1.86 -1.51
CA ALA A 75 2.97 -2.76 -0.51
C ALA A 75 3.98 -3.73 -1.15
N ASN A 76 5.14 -3.91 -0.53
CA ASN A 76 6.07 -4.95 -0.94
C ASN A 76 5.77 -6.22 -0.14
N LYS A 77 5.33 -7.28 -0.84
CA LYS A 77 5.20 -8.62 -0.25
C LYS A 77 6.27 -9.54 -0.80
N TYR A 78 6.59 -10.57 -0.02
CA TYR A 78 7.49 -11.63 -0.44
C TYR A 78 6.70 -12.93 -0.59
N ILE A 79 6.90 -13.61 -1.70
CA ILE A 79 6.43 -14.97 -1.90
C ILE A 79 7.63 -15.88 -1.67
N THR A 80 7.51 -16.78 -0.69
CA THR A 80 8.56 -17.73 -0.35
C THR A 80 8.19 -19.13 -0.83
N VAL A 81 9.13 -19.80 -1.49
CA VAL A 81 8.93 -21.16 -2.00
C VAL A 81 10.08 -22.05 -1.55
N GLN A 82 9.75 -23.13 -0.86
CA GLN A 82 10.73 -24.07 -0.34
C GLN A 82 11.46 -24.79 -1.49
N ARG A 83 12.79 -24.75 -1.51
CA ARG A 83 13.62 -25.33 -2.58
C ARG A 83 13.36 -26.84 -2.72
N GLU A 84 13.27 -27.56 -1.61
CA GLU A 84 13.17 -29.03 -1.58
C GLU A 84 11.92 -29.53 -2.30
N LYS A 85 10.82 -28.77 -2.22
CA LYS A 85 9.53 -29.09 -2.84
C LYS A 85 9.49 -28.86 -4.36
N LEU A 86 10.54 -28.25 -4.94
CA LEU A 86 10.59 -27.93 -6.36
C LEU A 86 11.45 -28.92 -7.15
N SER A 87 10.98 -29.28 -8.35
CA SER A 87 11.78 -30.03 -9.33
C SER A 87 12.97 -29.19 -9.85
N LYS A 88 14.02 -29.85 -10.38
CA LYS A 88 15.21 -29.17 -10.92
C LYS A 88 14.85 -28.12 -11.99
N THR A 89 13.87 -28.42 -12.85
CA THR A 89 13.40 -27.51 -13.90
C THR A 89 12.70 -26.29 -13.33
N LEU A 90 11.84 -26.46 -12.31
CA LEU A 90 11.16 -25.35 -11.63
C LEU A 90 12.15 -24.46 -10.87
N ARG A 91 13.14 -25.06 -10.19
CA ARG A 91 14.22 -24.32 -9.53
C ARG A 91 14.96 -23.40 -10.49
N LYS A 92 15.29 -23.89 -11.70
CA LYS A 92 15.97 -23.10 -12.74
C LYS A 92 15.09 -21.97 -13.31
N ARG A 93 13.76 -22.12 -13.30
CA ARG A 93 12.83 -21.07 -13.75
C ARG A 93 12.65 -19.99 -12.69
N ILE A 94 12.39 -20.38 -11.44
CA ILE A 94 12.11 -19.42 -10.36
C ILE A 94 13.35 -18.61 -9.98
N SER A 95 14.56 -19.19 -10.05
CA SER A 95 15.81 -18.51 -9.75
C SER A 95 16.12 -17.31 -10.64
N LYS A 96 15.41 -17.13 -11.76
CA LYS A 96 15.51 -15.95 -12.62
C LYS A 96 14.84 -14.71 -12.03
N PHE A 97 13.91 -14.91 -11.10
CA PHE A 97 13.06 -13.85 -10.54
C PHE A 97 13.15 -13.77 -9.01
N SER A 98 13.67 -14.81 -8.35
CA SER A 98 13.79 -14.89 -6.88
C SER A 98 15.24 -15.00 -6.41
N VAL A 99 15.50 -14.55 -5.19
CA VAL A 99 16.78 -14.78 -4.49
C VAL A 99 16.67 -16.04 -3.63
N LEU A 100 17.64 -16.96 -3.74
CA LEU A 100 17.70 -18.12 -2.83
C LEU A 100 18.36 -17.71 -1.52
N ASP A 101 17.62 -17.82 -0.42
CA ASP A 101 18.19 -17.79 0.91
C ASP A 101 18.72 -19.18 1.26
N GLN A 102 20.05 -19.31 1.26
CA GLN A 102 20.72 -20.58 1.52
C GLN A 102 20.63 -21.03 2.98
N SER A 103 20.41 -20.11 3.91
CA SER A 103 20.34 -20.42 5.34
C SER A 103 19.08 -21.19 5.71
N VAL A 104 17.96 -20.84 5.06
CA VAL A 104 16.65 -21.45 5.30
C VAL A 104 16.17 -22.35 4.16
N GLY A 105 16.82 -22.31 2.99
CA GLY A 105 16.45 -23.14 1.83
C GLY A 105 15.22 -22.65 1.06
N TYR A 106 14.91 -21.35 1.10
CA TYR A 106 13.76 -20.77 0.43
C TYR A 106 14.15 -19.85 -0.73
N TYR A 107 13.43 -19.94 -1.83
CA TYR A 107 13.41 -18.91 -2.86
C TYR A 107 12.48 -17.78 -2.42
N CYS A 108 13.00 -16.56 -2.33
CA CYS A 108 12.29 -15.35 -1.95
C CYS A 108 12.07 -14.47 -3.18
N LEU A 109 10.82 -14.33 -3.58
CA LEU A 109 10.39 -13.48 -4.70
C LEU A 109 9.79 -12.19 -4.15
N SER A 110 10.37 -11.04 -4.50
CA SER A 110 9.76 -9.74 -4.21
C SER A 110 8.57 -9.51 -5.15
N SER A 111 7.43 -9.14 -4.57
CA SER A 111 6.17 -8.90 -5.27
C SER A 111 5.62 -7.55 -4.83
N PRO A 112 5.87 -6.47 -5.60
CA PRO A 112 5.20 -5.20 -5.37
C PRO A 112 3.71 -5.35 -5.68
N LEU A 113 2.87 -4.94 -4.73
CA LEU A 113 1.42 -4.94 -4.84
C LEU A 113 0.93 -3.50 -4.91
N ILE A 114 0.04 -3.26 -5.86
CA ILE A 114 -0.68 -2.00 -6.00
C ILE A 114 -2.14 -2.32 -5.71
N ALA A 115 -2.66 -1.80 -4.60
CA ALA A 115 -4.08 -1.78 -4.34
C ALA A 115 -4.60 -0.39 -4.70
N GLN A 116 -5.40 -0.32 -5.76
CA GLN A 116 -6.05 0.92 -6.20
C GLN A 116 -7.56 0.72 -6.12
N HIS A 117 -8.26 1.68 -5.51
CA HIS A 117 -9.70 1.63 -5.31
C HIS A 117 -10.34 3.00 -5.50
#